data_AF-A0A2T3NLE7-F1
#
_entry.id   AF-A0A2T3NLE7-F1
#
_cell.length_a   1.000
_cell.length_b   1.000
_cell.length_c   1.000
_cell.angle_alpha   90.00
_cell.angle_beta   90.00
_cell.angle_gamma   90.00
#
_symmetry.space_group_name_H-M   'P 1'
#
loop_
_entity.id
_entity.type
_entity.pdbx_description
1 polymer ?
#
loop_
_entity_poly.entity_id
_entity_poly.type
_entity_poly.pdbx_seq_one_letter_code
_entity_poly.pdbx_strand_id
1 'polypeptide(L)'
;MLYDNNIPVRYPKGAFAMGTVYSFTGASILASIIFSLLLFLSIDEDPIMQILFGGLAVIFELGKFFAWYEFGERRARRNYAGAASAFAFYAVLAAISIGGSVGGINSATNQAQSHVNVQQSKVNNYDMQIAAIERQIELNNSAAEKYIEMERIATGVARIQRENDELREQQLKLAAERDSLPVVNQGSVIGLIDSLAQSLKIQTETAQLSLVIFLSVLLDFFAAFFVGLIGEELRFRNQFRRVGPITIDTYAENEVKEPELLTNQQHDTSAENTETVEKEPVVPKEPEKPKSLYEQAIDALSTNQVNCTKRAVTKYLKTSSDEVDDIFSRFMEEGIVSKKPNNHYQWHGVPDTAEA
;
A
#
# COMPACT_ATOMS: atom_id res chain seq x y z
N MET A 1 12.52 18.55 -40.91
CA MET A 1 12.00 17.61 -39.89
C MET A 1 13.20 16.85 -39.34
N LEU A 2 13.73 17.29 -38.20
CA LEU A 2 14.75 16.55 -37.44
C LEU A 2 13.98 15.62 -36.50
N TYR A 3 13.73 14.40 -36.94
CA TYR A 3 13.25 13.35 -36.05
C TYR A 3 14.43 12.90 -35.20
N ASP A 4 14.39 13.22 -33.92
CA ASP A 4 15.34 12.74 -32.93
C ASP A 4 15.05 11.25 -32.70
N ASN A 5 15.79 10.37 -33.38
CA ASN A 5 15.61 8.91 -33.39
C ASN A 5 15.96 8.23 -32.05
N ASN A 6 16.26 8.99 -31.00
CA ASN A 6 16.66 8.48 -29.69
C ASN A 6 15.72 8.95 -28.58
N ILE A 7 14.40 8.76 -28.74
CA ILE A 7 13.51 8.81 -27.58
C ILE A 7 13.81 7.56 -26.75
N PRO A 8 14.33 7.68 -25.51
CA PRO A 8 14.63 6.50 -24.70
C PRO A 8 13.33 5.78 -24.36
N VAL A 9 13.13 4.61 -24.98
CA VAL A 9 11.98 3.74 -24.71
C VAL A 9 12.16 3.11 -23.33
N ARG A 10 11.33 3.53 -22.36
CA ARG A 10 11.27 2.88 -21.05
C ARG A 10 10.61 1.51 -21.20
N TYR A 11 11.20 0.46 -20.63
CA TYR A 11 10.61 -0.88 -20.52
C TYR A 11 10.11 -1.16 -19.10
N PRO A 12 9.13 -2.06 -18.92
CA PRO A 12 8.64 -2.41 -17.60
C PRO A 12 9.75 -3.09 -16.80
N LYS A 13 9.79 -2.82 -15.50
CA LYS A 13 10.78 -3.40 -14.58
C LYS A 13 10.63 -4.92 -14.55
N GLY A 14 11.78 -5.60 -14.52
CA GLY A 14 11.88 -7.05 -14.39
C GLY A 14 11.36 -7.57 -13.04
N ALA A 15 11.13 -8.88 -12.94
CA ALA A 15 10.62 -9.51 -11.73
C ALA A 15 11.52 -9.27 -10.50
N PHE A 16 12.84 -9.29 -10.68
CA PHE A 16 13.81 -9.01 -9.61
C PHE A 16 13.66 -7.60 -9.06
N ALA A 17 13.62 -6.58 -9.93
CA ALA A 17 13.44 -5.19 -9.53
C ALA A 17 12.10 -4.99 -8.81
N MET A 18 11.01 -5.60 -9.30
CA MET A 18 9.72 -5.56 -8.60
C MET A 18 9.78 -6.24 -7.23
N GLY A 19 10.43 -7.42 -7.12
CA GLY A 19 10.60 -8.13 -5.86
C GLY A 19 11.34 -7.28 -4.81
N THR A 20 12.42 -6.61 -5.21
CA THR A 20 13.16 -5.71 -4.30
C THR A 20 12.30 -4.53 -3.83
N VAL A 21 11.53 -3.91 -4.73
CA VAL A 21 10.65 -2.79 -4.36
C VAL A 21 9.54 -3.27 -3.42
N TYR A 22 8.90 -4.42 -3.67
CA TYR A 22 7.89 -4.98 -2.77
C TYR A 22 8.47 -5.30 -1.39
N SER A 23 9.69 -5.86 -1.33
CA SER A 23 10.37 -6.14 -0.07
C SER A 23 10.65 -4.87 0.73
N PHE A 24 11.22 -3.83 0.11
CA PHE A 24 11.47 -2.55 0.79
C PHE A 24 10.20 -1.82 1.18
N THR A 25 9.16 -1.88 0.35
CA THR A 25 7.84 -1.32 0.68
C THR A 25 7.26 -2.03 1.89
N GLY A 26 7.26 -3.36 1.88
CA GLY A 26 6.77 -4.17 2.98
C GLY A 26 7.53 -3.89 4.27
N ALA A 27 8.86 -3.81 4.23
CA ALA A 27 9.68 -3.47 5.39
C ALA A 27 9.38 -2.07 5.92
N SER A 28 9.20 -1.08 5.04
CA SER A 28 8.90 0.31 5.45
C SER A 28 7.51 0.42 6.08
N ILE A 29 6.50 -0.24 5.50
CA ILE A 29 5.13 -0.29 6.06
C ILE A 29 5.14 -1.03 7.40
N LEU A 30 5.84 -2.16 7.50
CA LEU A 30 5.93 -2.95 8.73
C LEU A 30 6.62 -2.13 9.85
N ALA A 31 7.70 -1.41 9.54
CA ALA A 31 8.33 -0.50 10.49
C ALA A 31 7.36 0.59 10.98
N SER A 32 6.59 1.20 10.06
CA SER A 32 5.54 2.18 10.40
C SER A 32 4.47 1.58 11.33
N ILE A 33 4.03 0.35 11.04
CA ILE A 33 3.08 -0.40 11.88
C ILE A 33 3.66 -0.67 13.27
N ILE A 34 4.93 -1.07 13.39
CA ILE A 34 5.57 -1.29 14.69
C ILE A 34 5.56 -0.01 15.52
N PHE A 35 5.94 1.13 14.94
CA PHE A 35 5.91 2.40 15.67
C PHE A 35 4.51 2.80 16.12
N SER A 36 3.50 2.57 15.28
CA SER A 36 2.10 2.78 15.65
C SER A 36 1.62 1.82 16.74
N LEU A 37 2.03 0.54 16.69
CA LEU A 37 1.72 -0.44 17.72
C LEU A 37 2.34 -0.10 19.07
N LEU A 38 3.58 0.41 19.09
CA LEU A 38 4.25 0.83 20.33
C LEU A 38 3.47 1.91 21.08
N LEU A 39 2.75 2.78 20.38
CA LEU A 39 1.81 3.74 20.98
C LEU A 39 0.67 3.02 21.69
N PHE A 40 -0.09 2.23 20.93
CA PHE A 40 -1.34 1.67 21.44
C PHE A 40 -1.12 0.59 22.50
N LEU A 41 0.00 -0.13 22.44
CA LEU A 41 0.46 -1.02 23.51
C LEU A 41 0.87 -0.28 24.78
N SER A 42 1.21 1.00 24.68
CA SER A 42 1.63 1.82 25.82
C SER A 42 0.49 2.62 26.46
N ILE A 43 -0.68 2.72 25.81
CA ILE A 43 -1.85 3.43 26.36
C ILE A 43 -2.49 2.65 27.51
N ASP A 44 -2.57 1.34 27.38
CA ASP A 44 -3.35 0.50 28.29
C ASP A 44 -2.64 -0.83 28.55
N GLU A 45 -2.74 -1.32 29.78
CA GLU A 45 -2.19 -2.61 30.21
C GLU A 45 -3.19 -3.76 30.02
N ASP A 46 -4.47 -3.45 29.76
CA ASP A 46 -5.47 -4.48 29.48
C ASP A 46 -5.20 -5.17 28.13
N PRO A 47 -4.94 -6.49 28.09
CA PRO A 47 -4.65 -7.22 26.85
C PRO A 47 -5.78 -7.13 25.82
N ILE A 48 -7.04 -6.99 26.24
CA ILE A 48 -8.17 -6.85 25.32
C ILE A 48 -8.11 -5.50 24.60
N MET A 49 -7.83 -4.43 25.35
CA MET A 49 -7.71 -3.08 24.81
C MET A 49 -6.48 -2.95 23.91
N GLN A 50 -5.36 -3.58 24.27
CA GLN A 50 -4.15 -3.64 23.44
C GLN A 50 -4.41 -4.31 22.08
N ILE A 51 -5.18 -5.40 22.04
CA ILE A 51 -5.53 -6.07 20.78
C ILE A 51 -6.43 -5.17 19.93
N LEU A 52 -7.45 -4.56 20.54
CA LEU A 52 -8.43 -3.74 19.83
C LEU A 52 -7.78 -2.49 19.24
N PHE A 53 -7.00 -1.79 20.06
CA PHE A 53 -6.23 -0.63 19.63
C PHE A 53 -5.08 -1.00 18.68
N GLY A 54 -4.42 -2.14 18.89
CA GLY A 54 -3.40 -2.63 17.98
C GLY A 54 -3.95 -2.98 16.59
N GLY A 55 -5.13 -3.61 16.53
CA GLY A 55 -5.84 -3.86 15.27
C GLY A 55 -6.23 -2.56 14.57
N LEU A 56 -6.71 -1.57 15.34
CA LEU A 56 -7.01 -0.24 14.82
C LEU A 56 -5.75 0.46 14.29
N ALA A 57 -4.61 0.32 14.97
CA ALA A 57 -3.31 0.85 14.55
C ALA A 57 -2.90 0.31 13.18
N VAL A 58 -3.05 -1.01 12.97
CA VAL A 58 -2.73 -1.67 11.70
C VAL A 58 -3.64 -1.15 10.58
N ILE A 59 -4.96 -1.11 10.82
CA ILE A 59 -5.92 -0.62 9.82
C ILE A 59 -5.65 0.84 9.48
N PHE A 60 -5.33 1.65 10.48
CA PHE A 60 -5.02 3.07 10.32
C PHE A 60 -3.76 3.27 9.47
N GLU A 61 -2.68 2.55 9.76
CA GLU A 61 -1.43 2.58 8.99
C GLU A 61 -1.63 2.10 7.55
N LEU A 62 -2.38 1.02 7.33
CA LEU A 62 -2.71 0.56 5.98
C LEU A 62 -3.58 1.58 5.22
N GLY A 63 -4.53 2.19 5.91
CA GLY A 63 -5.40 3.24 5.37
C GLY A 63 -4.61 4.47 4.89
N LYS A 64 -3.54 4.85 5.61
CA LYS A 64 -2.61 5.92 5.22
C LYS A 64 -1.99 5.63 3.85
N PHE A 65 -1.39 4.46 3.67
CA PHE A 65 -0.74 4.13 2.40
C PHE A 65 -1.73 3.88 1.25
N PHE A 66 -2.93 3.37 1.55
CA PHE A 66 -4.01 3.27 0.58
C PHE A 66 -4.43 4.66 0.06
N ALA A 67 -4.58 5.66 0.95
CA ALA A 67 -4.89 7.03 0.56
C ALA A 67 -3.82 7.65 -0.36
N TRP A 68 -2.54 7.34 -0.09
CA TRP A 68 -1.44 7.78 -0.93
C TRP A 68 -1.45 7.12 -2.32
N TYR A 69 -1.76 5.82 -2.38
CA TYR A 69 -1.95 5.11 -3.64
C TYR A 69 -3.09 5.73 -4.47
N GLU A 70 -4.26 5.98 -3.85
CA GLU A 70 -5.40 6.65 -4.48
C GLU A 70 -5.07 8.05 -4.98
N PHE A 71 -4.27 8.82 -4.23
CA PHE A 71 -3.76 10.11 -4.68
C PHE A 71 -2.98 9.97 -6.00
N GLY A 72 -2.07 8.99 -6.06
CA GLY A 72 -1.29 8.69 -7.27
C GLY A 72 -2.16 8.29 -8.46
N GLU A 73 -3.22 7.51 -8.23
CA GLU A 73 -4.18 7.09 -9.26
C GLU A 73 -5.03 8.26 -9.78
N ARG A 74 -5.58 9.08 -8.89
CA ARG A 74 -6.42 10.23 -9.27
C ARG A 74 -5.62 11.32 -9.97
N ARG A 75 -4.36 11.54 -9.55
CA ARG A 75 -3.43 12.42 -10.24
C ARG A 75 -3.12 11.94 -11.65
N ALA A 76 -2.96 10.62 -11.85
CA ALA A 76 -2.75 10.03 -13.17
C ALA A 76 -3.92 10.26 -14.13
N ARG A 77 -5.15 10.15 -13.61
CA ARG A 77 -6.39 10.39 -14.37
C ARG A 77 -6.71 11.87 -14.57
N ARG A 78 -5.80 12.78 -14.17
CA ARG A 78 -5.98 14.25 -14.19
C ARG A 78 -7.17 14.76 -13.37
N ASN A 79 -7.67 13.97 -12.42
CA ASN A 79 -8.70 14.40 -11.48
C ASN A 79 -8.03 15.09 -10.28
N TYR A 80 -7.70 16.38 -10.45
CA TYR A 80 -6.99 17.14 -9.43
C TYR A 80 -7.82 17.41 -8.16
N ALA A 81 -9.14 17.58 -8.28
CA ALA A 81 -10.01 17.77 -7.12
C ALA A 81 -10.05 16.51 -6.25
N GLY A 82 -10.22 15.34 -6.86
CA GLY A 82 -10.17 14.06 -6.16
C GLY A 82 -8.77 13.71 -5.63
N ALA A 83 -7.71 14.17 -6.29
CA ALA A 83 -6.34 14.03 -5.80
C ALA A 83 -6.11 14.92 -4.56
N ALA A 84 -6.58 16.17 -4.58
CA ALA A 84 -6.46 17.07 -3.44
C ALA A 84 -7.16 16.51 -2.19
N SER A 85 -8.35 15.92 -2.33
CA SER A 85 -9.05 15.29 -1.20
C SER A 85 -8.34 14.04 -0.67
N ALA A 86 -7.80 13.19 -1.56
CA ALA A 86 -7.00 12.03 -1.16
C ALA A 86 -5.71 12.44 -0.44
N PHE A 87 -5.05 13.51 -0.91
CA PHE A 87 -3.87 14.08 -0.27
C PHE A 87 -4.20 14.65 1.11
N ALA A 88 -5.30 15.38 1.25
CA ALA A 88 -5.74 15.92 2.54
C ALA A 88 -6.02 14.78 3.54
N PHE A 89 -6.68 13.70 3.09
CA PHE A 89 -6.93 12.53 3.92
C PHE A 89 -5.63 11.84 4.34
N TYR A 90 -4.68 11.64 3.41
CA TYR A 90 -3.34 11.14 3.73
C TYR A 90 -2.61 12.02 4.74
N ALA A 91 -2.64 13.35 4.56
CA ALA A 91 -1.96 14.28 5.45
C ALA A 91 -2.52 14.24 6.88
N VAL A 92 -3.83 14.11 7.04
CA VAL A 92 -4.46 13.94 8.37
C VAL A 92 -4.03 12.62 9.01
N LEU A 93 -4.06 11.52 8.25
CA LEU A 93 -3.63 10.21 8.76
C LEU A 93 -2.14 10.20 9.14
N ALA A 94 -1.29 10.81 8.32
CA ALA A 94 0.14 10.94 8.58
C ALA A 94 0.40 11.80 9.83
N ALA A 95 -0.31 12.93 9.99
CA ALA A 95 -0.15 13.79 11.17
C ALA A 95 -0.52 13.06 12.47
N ILE A 96 -1.63 12.30 12.47
CA ILE A 96 -2.05 11.49 13.61
C ILE A 96 -1.06 10.35 13.87
N SER A 97 -0.54 9.70 12.82
CA SER A 97 0.47 8.63 12.93
C SER A 97 1.79 9.14 13.53
N ILE A 98 2.27 10.30 13.10
CA ILE A 98 3.48 10.95 13.66
C ILE A 98 3.23 11.35 15.12
N GLY A 99 2.11 12.03 15.40
CA GLY A 99 1.76 12.42 16.77
C GLY A 99 1.63 11.21 17.69
N GLY A 100 1.08 10.11 17.16
CA GLY A 100 0.99 8.85 17.85
C GLY A 100 2.34 8.22 18.13
N SER A 101 3.24 8.16 17.16
CA SER A 101 4.60 7.62 17.33
C SER A 101 5.38 8.37 18.42
N VAL A 102 5.22 9.70 18.49
CA VAL A 102 5.81 10.53 19.56
C VAL A 102 5.24 10.15 20.93
N GLY A 103 3.92 10.03 21.04
CA GLY A 103 3.27 9.62 22.29
C GLY A 103 3.71 8.24 22.77
N GLY A 104 3.80 7.27 21.85
CA GLY A 104 4.20 5.91 22.16
C GLY A 104 5.64 5.79 22.66
N ILE A 105 6.59 6.43 21.97
CA ILE A 105 8.00 6.37 22.38
C ILE A 105 8.22 7.11 23.70
N ASN A 106 7.54 8.23 23.93
CA ASN A 106 7.66 8.96 25.19
C ASN A 106 7.10 8.13 26.37
N SER A 107 5.93 7.50 26.17
CA SER A 107 5.33 6.62 27.18
C SER A 107 6.20 5.38 27.47
N ALA A 108 6.70 4.70 26.43
CA ALA A 108 7.61 3.56 26.59
C ALA A 108 8.93 3.96 27.28
N THR A 109 9.45 5.16 27.00
CA THR A 109 10.66 5.68 27.64
C THR A 109 10.41 6.01 29.10
N ASN A 110 9.27 6.63 29.44
CA ASN A 110 8.90 6.89 30.82
C ASN A 110 8.70 5.60 31.62
N GLN A 111 8.09 4.58 31.01
CA GLN A 111 7.96 3.27 31.65
C GLN A 111 9.34 2.64 31.89
N ALA A 112 10.21 2.61 30.88
CA ALA A 112 11.58 2.11 31.02
C ALA A 112 12.39 2.89 32.09
N GLN A 113 12.27 4.21 32.10
CA GLN A 113 12.94 5.06 33.07
C GLN A 113 12.41 4.86 34.48
N SER A 114 11.11 4.59 34.65
CA SER A 114 10.54 4.30 35.97
C SER A 114 11.11 3.01 36.55
N HIS A 115 11.30 1.96 35.74
CA HIS A 115 11.96 0.72 36.16
C HIS A 115 13.41 0.96 36.58
N VAL A 116 14.16 1.75 35.80
CA VAL A 116 15.53 2.17 36.12
C VAL A 116 15.57 2.96 37.43
N ASN A 117 14.68 3.94 37.60
CA ASN A 117 14.63 4.79 38.79
C ASN A 117 14.30 3.99 40.05
N VAL A 118 13.39 3.02 39.96
CA VAL A 118 13.06 2.13 41.09
C VAL A 118 14.26 1.26 41.47
N GLN A 119 14.97 0.70 40.50
CA GLN A 119 16.18 -0.09 40.75
C GLN A 119 17.30 0.78 41.36
N GLN A 120 17.53 1.97 40.81
CA GLN A 120 18.52 2.91 41.34
C GLN A 120 18.15 3.38 42.75
N SER A 121 16.86 3.64 43.02
CA SER A 121 16.39 4.01 44.36
C SER A 121 16.63 2.91 45.40
N LYS A 122 16.55 1.63 45.00
CA LYS A 122 16.88 0.51 45.90
C LYS A 122 18.37 0.51 46.24
N VAL A 123 19.23 0.64 45.23
CA VAL A 123 20.68 0.73 45.42
C VAL A 123 21.02 1.91 46.34
N ASN A 124 20.48 3.10 46.06
CA ASN A 124 20.70 4.29 46.87
C ASN A 124 20.23 4.12 48.33
N ASN A 125 19.14 3.37 48.55
CA ASN A 125 18.66 3.07 49.89
C ASN A 125 19.65 2.18 50.66
N TYR A 126 20.17 1.13 50.01
CA TYR A 126 21.24 0.30 50.58
C TYR A 126 22.49 1.11 50.88
N ASP A 127 22.94 1.97 49.97
CA ASP A 127 24.11 2.83 50.18
C ASP A 127 23.90 3.80 51.36
N MET A 128 22.69 4.34 51.53
CA MET A 128 22.35 5.18 52.68
C MET A 128 22.39 4.40 54.00
N GLN A 129 21.90 3.16 54.03
CA GLN A 129 21.96 2.30 55.22
C GLN A 129 23.40 1.92 55.57
N ILE A 130 24.22 1.56 54.57
CA ILE A 130 25.63 1.25 54.73
C ILE A 130 26.38 2.48 55.29
N ALA A 131 26.14 3.67 54.74
CA ALA A 131 26.76 4.91 55.20
C ALA A 131 26.33 5.27 56.64
N ALA A 132 25.08 4.99 57.02
CA ALA A 132 24.61 5.21 58.39
C ALA A 132 25.30 4.27 59.39
N ILE A 133 25.47 3.00 59.03
CA ILE A 133 26.22 2.01 59.84
C ILE A 133 27.69 2.42 59.98
N GLU A 134 28.32 2.86 58.89
CA GLU A 134 29.72 3.29 58.90
C GLU A 134 29.93 4.50 59.82
N ARG A 135 29.01 5.47 59.77
CA ARG A 135 29.00 6.61 60.70
C ARG A 135 28.81 6.18 62.15
N GLN A 136 28.00 5.15 62.41
CA GLN A 136 27.82 4.62 63.75
C GLN A 136 29.07 3.91 64.27
N ILE A 137 29.74 3.13 63.43
CA ILE A 137 31.03 2.49 63.75
C ILE A 137 32.10 3.55 64.04
N GLU A 138 32.15 4.64 63.27
CA GLU A 138 33.08 5.75 63.48
C GLU A 138 32.85 6.43 64.84
N LEU A 139 31.59 6.74 65.17
CA LEU A 139 31.21 7.31 66.47
C LEU A 139 31.56 6.36 67.62
N ASN A 140 31.31 5.07 67.44
CA ASN A 140 31.67 4.03 68.41
C ASN A 140 33.18 3.92 68.62
N ASN A 141 33.97 3.98 67.54
CA ASN A 141 35.43 3.96 67.62
C ASN A 141 35.97 5.21 68.33
N SER A 142 35.45 6.40 68.03
CA SER A 142 35.81 7.62 68.75
C SER A 142 35.42 7.56 70.24
N ALA A 143 34.29 6.94 70.57
CA ALA A 143 33.91 6.69 71.96
C ALA A 143 34.88 5.70 72.63
N ALA A 144 35.24 4.60 71.97
CA ALA A 144 36.19 3.61 72.47
C ALA A 144 37.57 4.24 72.74
N GLU A 145 38.06 5.12 71.87
CA GLU A 145 39.31 5.86 72.05
C GLU A 145 39.28 6.70 73.33
N LYS A 146 38.19 7.45 73.57
CA LYS A 146 38.01 8.19 74.83
C LYS A 146 37.96 7.29 76.07
N TYR A 147 37.38 6.09 75.97
CA TYR A 147 37.38 5.13 77.07
C TYR A 147 38.78 4.60 77.39
N ILE A 148 39.60 4.38 76.36
CA ILE A 148 41.00 3.98 76.49
C ILE A 148 41.81 5.11 77.15
N GLU A 149 41.65 6.36 76.71
CA GLU A 149 42.32 7.53 77.29
C GLU A 149 41.98 7.74 78.78
N MET A 150 40.74 7.44 79.18
CA MET A 150 40.30 7.56 80.58
C MET A 150 40.75 6.40 81.48
N GLU A 151 41.54 5.44 80.99
CA GLU A 151 41.91 4.18 81.67
C GLU A 151 40.71 3.40 82.25
N ARG A 152 39.49 3.69 81.77
CA ARG A 152 38.26 3.09 82.28
C ARG A 152 37.99 1.77 81.56
N ILE A 153 38.40 0.70 82.23
CA ILE A 153 37.91 -0.69 82.16
C ILE A 153 37.72 -1.27 80.75
N ALA A 154 38.50 -2.32 80.45
CA ALA A 154 38.39 -3.21 79.30
C ALA A 154 36.96 -3.70 78.98
N THR A 155 36.05 -3.76 79.96
CA THR A 155 34.66 -4.20 79.81
C THR A 155 33.80 -3.25 78.96
N GLY A 156 34.05 -1.92 79.03
CA GLY A 156 33.32 -0.94 78.23
C GLY A 156 33.74 -0.99 76.75
N VAL A 157 35.06 -1.07 76.52
CA VAL A 157 35.65 -1.21 75.18
C VAL A 157 35.25 -2.55 74.55
N ALA A 158 35.25 -3.65 75.31
CA ALA A 158 34.83 -4.96 74.81
C ALA A 158 33.35 -4.99 74.37
N ARG A 159 32.47 -4.22 75.01
CA ARG A 159 31.08 -4.06 74.57
C ARG A 159 30.99 -3.33 73.23
N ILE A 160 31.70 -2.21 73.10
CA ILE A 160 31.74 -1.41 71.87
C ILE A 160 32.33 -2.22 70.71
N GLN A 161 33.38 -3.00 70.96
CA GLN A 161 33.96 -3.90 69.96
C GLN A 161 32.94 -4.93 69.47
N ARG A 162 32.20 -5.58 70.38
CA ARG A 162 31.16 -6.54 70.00
C ARG A 162 30.03 -5.88 69.19
N GLU A 163 29.58 -4.70 69.60
CA GLU A 163 28.58 -3.91 68.85
C GLU A 163 29.09 -3.54 67.44
N ASN A 164 30.38 -3.18 67.31
CA ASN A 164 30.99 -2.90 66.00
C ASN A 164 31.11 -4.14 65.11
N ASP A 165 31.42 -5.31 65.69
CA ASP A 165 31.47 -6.57 64.93
C ASP A 165 30.09 -6.94 64.37
N GLU A 166 29.02 -6.77 65.15
CA GLU A 166 27.63 -6.96 64.70
C GLU A 166 27.25 -5.97 63.59
N LEU A 167 27.59 -4.68 63.74
CA LEU A 167 27.37 -3.67 62.72
C LEU A 167 28.12 -3.98 61.41
N ARG A 168 29.35 -4.50 61.49
CA ARG A 168 30.11 -4.94 60.32
C ARG A 168 29.49 -6.14 59.63
N GLU A 169 28.93 -7.09 60.38
CA GLU A 169 28.20 -8.21 59.79
C GLU A 169 26.95 -7.73 59.04
N GLN A 170 26.21 -6.77 59.61
CA GLN A 170 25.06 -6.14 58.96
C GLN A 170 25.47 -5.38 57.69
N GLN A 171 26.57 -4.64 57.74
CA GLN A 171 27.14 -3.94 56.58
C GLN A 171 27.46 -4.92 55.45
N LEU A 172 28.11 -6.04 55.76
CA LEU A 172 28.45 -7.08 54.77
C LEU A 172 27.19 -7.71 54.15
N LYS A 173 26.13 -7.94 54.95
CA LYS A 173 24.85 -8.44 54.44
C LYS A 173 24.20 -7.45 53.49
N LEU A 174 24.12 -6.17 53.86
CA LEU A 174 23.55 -5.11 53.00
C LEU A 174 24.36 -4.91 51.72
N ALA A 175 25.68 -4.99 51.80
CA ALA A 175 26.55 -4.90 50.62
C ALA A 175 26.34 -6.10 49.69
N ALA A 176 26.23 -7.32 50.24
CA ALA A 176 25.93 -8.51 49.45
C ALA A 176 24.53 -8.44 48.79
N GLU A 177 23.52 -7.91 49.49
CA GLU A 177 22.19 -7.67 48.92
C GLU A 177 22.23 -6.63 47.80
N ARG A 178 22.92 -5.50 48.00
CA ARG A 178 23.11 -4.48 46.97
C ARG A 178 23.79 -5.05 45.72
N ASP A 179 24.87 -5.81 45.92
CA ASP A 179 25.66 -6.38 44.82
C ASP A 179 24.92 -7.53 44.11
N SER A 180 23.89 -8.10 44.74
CA SER A 180 22.97 -9.07 44.12
C SER A 180 21.93 -8.42 43.19
N LEU A 181 21.73 -7.10 43.28
CA LEU A 181 20.81 -6.41 42.39
C LEU A 181 21.40 -6.33 40.97
N PRO A 182 20.56 -6.52 39.92
CA PRO A 182 21.03 -6.43 38.54
C PRO A 182 21.59 -5.04 38.26
N VAL A 183 22.77 -4.97 37.65
CA VAL A 183 23.38 -3.71 37.22
C VAL A 183 22.48 -3.06 36.18
N VAL A 184 22.05 -1.83 36.48
CA VAL A 184 21.17 -1.06 35.62
C VAL A 184 21.94 -0.64 34.37
N ASN A 185 21.80 -1.38 33.27
CA ASN A 185 22.30 -0.93 31.98
C ASN A 185 21.38 0.18 31.46
N GLN A 186 21.84 1.43 31.49
CA GLN A 186 21.23 2.48 30.66
C GLN A 186 21.27 2.01 29.21
N GLY A 187 20.10 1.86 28.58
CA GLY A 187 20.02 1.39 27.21
C GLY A 187 20.85 2.29 26.28
N SER A 188 21.58 1.70 25.33
CA SER A 188 22.49 2.45 24.44
C SER A 188 21.80 3.59 23.69
N VAL A 189 20.50 3.46 23.45
CA VAL A 189 19.64 4.48 22.81
C VAL A 189 19.51 5.73 23.67
N ILE A 190 19.40 5.59 24.99
CA ILE A 190 19.27 6.72 25.92
C ILE A 190 20.58 7.52 25.94
N GLY A 191 21.73 6.83 26.01
CA GLY A 191 23.04 7.48 25.94
C GLY A 191 23.27 8.19 24.59
N LEU A 192 22.73 7.65 23.50
CA LEU A 192 22.79 8.28 22.18
C LEU A 192 21.95 9.57 22.13
N ILE A 193 20.73 9.54 22.68
CA ILE A 193 19.88 10.74 22.82
C ILE A 193 20.56 11.80 23.67
N ASP A 194 21.15 11.43 24.80
CA ASP A 194 21.87 12.35 25.68
C ASP A 194 23.08 12.98 24.97
N SER A 195 23.86 12.18 24.23
CA SER A 195 24.99 12.70 23.45
C SER A 195 24.56 13.69 22.36
N LEU A 196 23.43 13.42 21.71
CA LEU A 196 22.87 14.25 20.64
C LEU A 196 22.30 15.56 21.22
N ALA A 197 21.62 15.48 22.36
CA ALA A 197 21.15 16.64 23.12
C ALA A 197 22.31 17.54 23.55
N GLN A 198 23.38 16.95 24.07
CA GLN A 198 24.58 17.68 24.50
C GLN A 198 25.30 18.32 23.31
N SER A 199 25.38 17.65 22.16
CA SER A 199 25.95 18.20 20.93
C SER A 199 25.14 19.37 20.37
N LEU A 200 23.80 19.32 20.46
CA LEU A 200 22.91 20.37 19.96
C LEU A 200 22.64 21.50 20.98
N LYS A 201 23.09 21.35 22.23
CA LYS A 201 22.76 22.23 23.37
C LYS A 201 21.25 22.38 23.60
N ILE A 202 20.52 21.28 23.42
CA ILE A 202 19.07 21.20 23.61
C ILE A 202 18.78 20.25 24.79
N GLN A 203 17.61 20.35 25.41
CA GLN A 203 17.18 19.39 26.45
C GLN A 203 17.01 17.99 25.85
N THR A 204 17.29 16.96 26.65
CA THR A 204 17.22 15.55 26.24
C THR A 204 15.83 15.14 25.80
N GLU A 205 14.78 15.61 26.49
CA GLU A 205 13.38 15.41 26.12
C GLU A 205 13.04 16.01 24.74
N THR A 206 13.53 17.22 24.46
CA THR A 206 13.31 17.86 23.15
C THR A 206 14.11 17.17 22.05
N ALA A 207 15.34 16.72 22.35
CA ALA A 207 16.14 15.95 21.40
C ALA A 207 15.45 14.62 21.05
N GLN A 208 14.93 13.90 22.06
CA GLN A 208 14.15 12.68 21.87
C GLN A 208 12.91 12.92 21.00
N LEU A 209 12.10 13.92 21.34
CA LEU A 209 10.90 14.26 20.57
C LEU A 209 11.26 14.59 19.11
N SER A 210 12.30 15.39 18.89
CA SER A 210 12.75 15.75 17.54
C SER A 210 13.26 14.56 16.74
N LEU A 211 14.00 13.64 17.37
CA LEU A 211 14.51 12.43 16.76
C LEU A 211 13.38 11.50 16.33
N VAL A 212 12.37 11.33 17.19
CA VAL A 212 11.20 10.51 16.90
C VAL A 212 10.38 11.09 15.76
N ILE A 213 10.07 12.40 15.81
CA ILE A 213 9.35 13.06 14.72
C ILE A 213 10.11 12.91 13.40
N PHE A 214 11.42 13.15 13.42
CA PHE A 214 12.27 13.02 12.25
C PHE A 214 12.23 11.59 11.68
N LEU A 215 12.39 10.58 12.54
CA LEU A 215 12.36 9.18 12.13
C LEU A 215 10.98 8.77 11.59
N SER A 216 9.88 9.18 12.24
CA SER A 216 8.52 8.91 11.78
C SER A 216 8.24 9.53 10.42
N VAL A 217 8.62 10.80 10.21
CA VAL A 217 8.47 11.48 8.91
C VAL A 217 9.32 10.81 7.83
N LEU A 218 10.56 10.44 8.15
CA LEU A 218 11.47 9.79 7.21
C LEU A 218 10.97 8.40 6.78
N LEU A 219 10.41 7.62 7.72
CA LEU A 219 9.80 6.33 7.42
C LEU A 219 8.54 6.48 6.57
N ASP A 220 7.66 7.43 6.91
CA ASP A 220 6.46 7.71 6.12
C ASP A 220 6.81 8.17 4.70
N PHE A 221 7.86 8.98 4.57
CA PHE A 221 8.37 9.41 3.27
C PHE A 221 8.87 8.23 2.43
N PHE A 222 9.67 7.33 3.00
CA PHE A 222 10.14 6.14 2.28
C PHE A 222 8.99 5.22 1.87
N ALA A 223 8.06 4.95 2.79
CA ALA A 223 6.92 4.10 2.50
C ALA A 223 6.01 4.73 1.42
N ALA A 224 5.70 6.03 1.51
CA ALA A 224 4.96 6.75 0.48
C ALA A 224 5.69 6.74 -0.88
N PHE A 225 7.01 6.95 -0.89
CA PHE A 225 7.83 6.89 -2.09
C PHE A 225 7.74 5.50 -2.77
N PHE A 226 7.94 4.42 -2.02
CA PHE A 226 7.91 3.07 -2.60
C PHE A 226 6.50 2.64 -3.04
N VAL A 227 5.46 2.98 -2.26
CA VAL A 227 4.06 2.76 -2.66
C VAL A 227 3.74 3.51 -3.96
N GLY A 228 4.21 4.76 -4.07
CA GLY A 228 4.10 5.55 -5.29
C GLY A 228 4.81 4.92 -6.49
N LEU A 229 6.03 4.41 -6.29
CA LEU A 229 6.80 3.71 -7.32
C LEU A 229 6.09 2.43 -7.80
N ILE A 230 5.53 1.64 -6.89
CA ILE A 230 4.75 0.44 -7.24
C ILE A 230 3.52 0.85 -8.04
N GLY A 231 2.78 1.87 -7.58
CA GLY A 231 1.59 2.35 -8.27
C GLY A 231 1.90 2.84 -9.69
N GLU A 232 2.99 3.59 -9.87
CA GLU A 232 3.42 4.05 -11.19
C GLU A 232 3.84 2.88 -12.10
N GLU A 233 4.60 1.92 -11.59
CA GLU A 233 5.07 0.78 -12.38
C GLU A 233 3.93 -0.17 -12.79
N LEU A 234 2.95 -0.41 -11.91
CA LEU A 234 1.74 -1.15 -12.25
C LEU A 234 0.93 -0.45 -13.34
N ARG A 235 0.79 0.88 -13.25
CA ARG A 235 0.18 1.71 -14.30
C ARG A 235 0.93 1.58 -15.61
N PHE A 236 2.26 1.73 -15.57
CA PHE A 236 3.12 1.65 -16.73
C PHE A 236 3.02 0.28 -17.41
N ARG A 237 3.09 -0.81 -16.64
CA ARG A 237 2.90 -2.18 -17.15
C ARG A 237 1.54 -2.38 -17.82
N ASN A 238 0.47 -1.90 -17.19
CA ASN A 238 -0.88 -2.01 -17.76
C ASN A 238 -1.03 -1.19 -19.04
N GLN A 239 -0.45 0.02 -19.10
CA GLN A 239 -0.46 0.85 -20.29
C GLN A 239 0.42 0.25 -21.41
N PHE A 240 1.61 -0.24 -21.08
CA PHE A 240 2.54 -0.90 -22.01
C PHE A 240 1.92 -2.15 -22.64
N ARG A 241 1.18 -2.95 -21.87
CA ARG A 241 0.43 -4.11 -22.38
C ARG A 241 -0.73 -3.72 -23.31
N ARG A 242 -1.36 -2.56 -23.09
CA ARG A 242 -2.52 -2.10 -23.88
C ARG A 242 -2.12 -1.38 -25.16
N VAL A 243 -1.03 -0.62 -25.13
CA VAL A 243 -0.62 0.28 -26.23
C VAL A 243 0.56 -0.29 -27.03
N GLY A 244 1.24 -1.32 -26.50
CA GLY A 244 2.50 -1.79 -27.06
C GLY A 244 3.66 -0.81 -26.81
N PRO A 245 4.90 -1.19 -27.09
CA PRO A 245 6.04 -0.29 -27.01
C PRO A 245 5.88 0.82 -28.06
N ILE A 246 5.76 2.08 -27.62
CA ILE A 246 5.75 3.25 -28.51
C ILE A 246 7.14 3.35 -29.14
N THR A 247 7.31 2.68 -30.26
CA THR A 247 8.48 2.69 -31.14
C THR A 247 8.09 3.43 -32.43
N ILE A 248 9.06 4.00 -33.14
CA ILE A 248 8.80 4.64 -34.44
C ILE A 248 8.13 3.62 -35.41
N ASP A 249 8.48 2.34 -35.27
CA ASP A 249 7.91 1.23 -36.04
C ASP A 249 6.42 0.96 -35.69
N THR A 250 6.00 1.11 -34.43
CA THR A 250 4.55 1.04 -34.09
C THR A 250 3.71 2.17 -34.70
N TYR A 251 4.30 3.30 -35.09
CA TYR A 251 3.58 4.31 -35.88
C TYR A 251 3.47 3.93 -37.37
N ALA A 252 4.36 3.08 -37.86
CA ALA A 252 4.33 2.56 -39.23
C ALA A 252 3.43 1.33 -39.39
N GLU A 253 3.30 0.48 -38.35
CA GLU A 253 2.45 -0.72 -38.36
C GLU A 253 1.01 -0.49 -37.87
N ASN A 254 0.73 0.60 -37.15
CA ASN A 254 -0.64 0.98 -36.83
C ASN A 254 -1.30 1.65 -38.04
N GLU A 255 -1.57 0.88 -39.10
CA GLU A 255 -2.77 1.14 -39.88
C GLU A 255 -3.94 1.16 -38.89
N VAL A 256 -4.78 2.19 -38.98
CA VAL A 256 -5.96 2.38 -38.13
C VAL A 256 -6.84 1.15 -38.27
N LYS A 257 -6.68 0.17 -37.37
CA LYS A 257 -7.56 -0.99 -37.33
C LYS A 257 -8.92 -0.46 -36.91
N GLU A 258 -9.88 -0.49 -37.83
CA GLU A 258 -11.25 -0.06 -37.57
C GLU A 258 -11.75 -0.73 -36.28
N PRO A 259 -12.45 0.01 -35.40
CA PRO A 259 -12.87 -0.53 -34.11
C PRO A 259 -13.73 -1.77 -34.34
N GLU A 260 -13.19 -2.94 -33.97
CA GLU A 260 -13.93 -4.19 -33.98
C GLU A 260 -15.07 -4.07 -32.96
N LEU A 261 -16.30 -4.31 -33.43
CA LEU A 261 -17.49 -4.32 -32.59
C LEU A 261 -17.35 -5.44 -31.55
N LEU A 262 -17.66 -5.11 -30.29
CA LEU A 262 -17.68 -6.05 -29.17
C LEU A 262 -18.58 -7.26 -29.49
N THR A 263 -17.97 -8.39 -29.85
CA THR A 263 -18.66 -9.68 -29.88
C THR A 263 -18.78 -10.17 -28.45
N ASN A 264 -20.01 -10.26 -27.95
CA ASN A 264 -20.33 -10.91 -26.69
C ASN A 264 -19.87 -12.37 -26.78
N GLN A 265 -18.84 -12.72 -26.01
CA GLN A 265 -18.45 -14.11 -25.79
C GLN A 265 -19.59 -14.83 -25.06
N GLN A 266 -20.40 -15.58 -25.79
CA GLN A 266 -21.13 -16.71 -25.23
C GLN A 266 -20.19 -17.91 -25.19
N HIS A 267 -19.87 -18.27 -23.95
CA HIS A 267 -19.08 -19.43 -23.59
C HIS A 267 -19.98 -20.66 -23.72
N ASP A 268 -19.97 -21.33 -24.88
CA ASP A 268 -20.61 -22.64 -25.00
C ASP A 268 -19.57 -23.75 -24.89
N THR A 269 -19.63 -24.38 -23.72
CA THR A 269 -18.99 -25.63 -23.34
C THR A 269 -19.55 -26.74 -24.23
N SER A 270 -18.70 -27.42 -25.00
CA SER A 270 -19.02 -28.77 -25.50
C SER A 270 -17.72 -29.52 -25.76
N ALA A 271 -17.51 -30.52 -24.91
CA ALA A 271 -16.47 -31.52 -25.01
C ALA A 271 -16.75 -32.52 -26.16
N GLU A 272 -15.66 -33.08 -26.69
CA GLU A 272 -15.52 -34.41 -27.31
C GLU A 272 -16.56 -34.86 -28.36
N ASN A 273 -16.10 -35.04 -29.61
CA ASN A 273 -15.86 -36.40 -30.10
C ASN A 273 -15.16 -36.45 -31.47
N THR A 274 -14.23 -37.39 -31.54
CA THR A 274 -13.57 -37.96 -32.72
C THR A 274 -14.60 -38.58 -33.65
N GLU A 275 -14.50 -38.37 -34.96
CA GLU A 275 -14.54 -39.44 -35.97
C GLU A 275 -14.25 -38.91 -37.39
N THR A 276 -13.35 -39.62 -38.04
CA THR A 276 -13.04 -39.65 -39.47
C THR A 276 -14.27 -39.95 -40.33
N VAL A 277 -14.35 -39.41 -41.56
CA VAL A 277 -14.52 -40.16 -42.83
C VAL A 277 -14.94 -39.26 -44.01
N GLU A 278 -14.18 -39.42 -45.09
CA GLU A 278 -14.44 -39.34 -46.54
C GLU A 278 -15.00 -38.10 -47.27
N LYS A 279 -14.27 -37.81 -48.35
CA LYS A 279 -14.63 -37.03 -49.52
C LYS A 279 -15.53 -37.83 -50.48
N GLU A 280 -16.22 -37.04 -51.31
CA GLU A 280 -16.82 -37.30 -52.63
C GLU A 280 -18.36 -37.48 -52.65
N PRO A 281 -19.04 -37.26 -53.80
CA PRO A 281 -19.16 -35.97 -54.50
C PRO A 281 -20.64 -35.73 -54.91
N VAL A 282 -21.10 -34.47 -55.03
CA VAL A 282 -22.46 -34.22 -55.56
C VAL A 282 -22.47 -33.15 -56.66
N VAL A 283 -22.52 -33.68 -57.88
CA VAL A 283 -23.32 -33.31 -59.06
C VAL A 283 -23.43 -31.83 -59.47
N PRO A 284 -23.00 -31.48 -60.69
CA PRO A 284 -23.16 -30.13 -61.26
C PRO A 284 -24.60 -29.89 -61.71
N LYS A 285 -25.14 -28.70 -61.41
CA LYS A 285 -26.38 -28.20 -62.01
C LYS A 285 -26.10 -26.95 -62.85
N GLU A 286 -26.64 -27.00 -64.06
CA GLU A 286 -26.55 -26.06 -65.18
C GLU A 286 -27.05 -24.64 -64.86
N PRO A 287 -26.70 -23.64 -65.70
CA PRO A 287 -26.75 -22.22 -65.37
C PRO A 287 -28.16 -21.65 -65.52
N GLU A 288 -28.73 -21.17 -64.40
CA GLU A 288 -29.94 -20.36 -64.43
C GLU A 288 -29.59 -18.88 -64.66
N LYS A 289 -30.38 -18.23 -65.52
CA LYS A 289 -30.23 -16.89 -66.08
C LYS A 289 -29.83 -15.83 -65.03
N PRO A 290 -29.01 -14.82 -65.38
CA PRO A 290 -28.60 -13.79 -64.42
C PRO A 290 -29.86 -13.06 -63.90
N LYS A 291 -30.21 -13.31 -62.63
CA LYS A 291 -31.27 -12.59 -61.91
C LYS A 291 -31.02 -11.09 -62.03
N SER A 292 -32.06 -10.32 -62.31
CA SER A 292 -31.96 -8.86 -62.38
C SER A 292 -31.44 -8.29 -61.05
N LEU A 293 -30.68 -7.19 -61.07
CA LEU A 293 -30.17 -6.53 -59.85
C LEU A 293 -31.29 -6.22 -58.84
N TYR A 294 -32.50 -5.99 -59.34
CA TYR A 294 -33.72 -5.83 -58.55
C TYR A 294 -34.10 -7.08 -57.76
N GLU A 295 -34.09 -8.25 -58.41
CA GLU A 295 -34.44 -9.53 -57.78
C GLU A 295 -33.37 -9.97 -56.78
N GLN A 296 -32.09 -9.68 -57.07
CA GLN A 296 -30.99 -9.95 -56.14
C GLN A 296 -31.09 -9.08 -54.87
N ALA A 297 -31.55 -7.84 -55.00
CA ALA A 297 -31.81 -6.96 -53.86
C ALA A 297 -32.98 -7.47 -53.01
N ILE A 298 -34.06 -7.97 -53.62
CA ILE A 298 -35.20 -8.57 -52.91
C ILE A 298 -34.78 -9.84 -52.18
N ASP A 299 -34.03 -10.73 -52.84
CA ASP A 299 -33.55 -12.00 -52.26
C ASP A 299 -32.61 -11.74 -51.06
N ALA A 300 -31.72 -10.76 -51.16
CA ALA A 300 -30.80 -10.39 -50.09
C ALA A 300 -31.51 -9.76 -48.87
N LEU A 301 -32.59 -8.99 -49.09
CA LEU A 301 -33.38 -8.36 -48.04
C LEU A 301 -34.40 -9.34 -47.41
N SER A 302 -34.95 -10.27 -48.20
CA SER A 302 -35.90 -11.29 -47.71
C SER A 302 -35.20 -12.39 -46.89
N THR A 303 -33.99 -12.79 -47.27
CA THR A 303 -33.17 -13.77 -46.54
C THR A 303 -32.40 -13.18 -45.34
N ASN A 304 -32.62 -11.90 -45.04
CA ASN A 304 -31.96 -11.15 -43.96
C ASN A 304 -30.41 -11.17 -44.03
N GLN A 305 -29.85 -11.33 -45.24
CA GLN A 305 -28.41 -11.32 -45.47
C GLN A 305 -27.82 -9.92 -45.39
N VAL A 306 -28.65 -8.88 -45.57
CA VAL A 306 -28.23 -7.47 -45.58
C VAL A 306 -29.25 -6.61 -44.83
N ASN A 307 -28.77 -5.69 -43.98
CA ASN A 307 -29.63 -4.70 -43.34
C ASN A 307 -30.25 -3.74 -44.38
N CYS A 308 -31.53 -3.37 -44.20
CA CYS A 308 -32.28 -2.45 -45.08
C CYS A 308 -31.72 -1.00 -45.03
N THR A 309 -30.53 -0.81 -45.61
CA THR A 309 -29.85 0.47 -45.75
C THR A 309 -29.17 0.52 -47.12
N LYS A 310 -29.26 1.66 -47.80
CA LYS A 310 -28.66 1.87 -49.12
C LYS A 310 -27.17 1.48 -49.16
N ARG A 311 -26.42 1.83 -48.10
CA ARG A 311 -24.98 1.53 -47.98
C ARG A 311 -24.69 0.03 -47.87
N ALA A 312 -25.52 -0.74 -47.16
CA ALA A 312 -25.31 -2.17 -47.01
C ALA A 312 -25.66 -2.92 -48.31
N VAL A 313 -26.72 -2.50 -49.01
CA VAL A 313 -27.11 -3.07 -50.32
C VAL A 313 -26.07 -2.75 -51.40
N THR A 314 -25.52 -1.54 -51.42
CA THR A 314 -24.42 -1.16 -52.33
C THR A 314 -23.18 -2.03 -52.12
N LYS A 315 -22.81 -2.27 -50.86
CA LYS A 315 -21.66 -3.11 -50.51
C LYS A 315 -21.87 -4.58 -50.89
N TYR A 316 -23.10 -5.08 -50.78
CA TYR A 316 -23.44 -6.47 -51.09
C TYR A 316 -23.50 -6.73 -52.60
N LEU A 317 -24.17 -5.85 -53.35
CA LEU A 317 -24.34 -6.00 -54.80
C LEU A 317 -23.11 -5.51 -55.61
N LYS A 318 -22.15 -4.82 -54.97
CA LYS A 318 -20.96 -4.23 -55.60
C LYS A 318 -21.30 -3.32 -56.79
N THR A 319 -22.39 -2.58 -56.66
CA THR A 319 -22.96 -1.72 -57.70
C THR A 319 -22.75 -0.24 -57.36
N SER A 320 -22.98 0.66 -58.32
CA SER A 320 -22.95 2.10 -58.12
C SER A 320 -24.07 2.56 -57.15
N SER A 321 -23.84 3.68 -56.44
CA SER A 321 -24.82 4.24 -55.50
C SER A 321 -26.09 4.73 -56.20
N ASP A 322 -26.00 5.10 -57.48
CA ASP A 322 -27.12 5.66 -58.25
C ASP A 322 -28.12 4.56 -58.63
N GLU A 323 -27.62 3.38 -59.02
CA GLU A 323 -28.46 2.22 -59.34
C GLU A 323 -29.20 1.67 -58.10
N VAL A 324 -28.57 1.73 -56.92
CA VAL A 324 -29.22 1.35 -55.65
C VAL A 324 -30.29 2.37 -55.25
N ASP A 325 -30.08 3.65 -55.58
CA ASP A 325 -31.08 4.70 -55.33
C ASP A 325 -32.32 4.55 -56.22
N ASP A 326 -32.16 4.12 -57.47
CA ASP A 326 -33.27 3.77 -58.36
C ASP A 326 -34.04 2.55 -57.85
N ILE A 327 -33.34 1.52 -57.36
CA ILE A 327 -33.96 0.32 -56.76
C ILE A 327 -34.76 0.68 -55.50
N PHE A 328 -34.19 1.50 -54.60
CA PHE A 328 -34.90 1.94 -53.40
C PHE A 328 -36.08 2.87 -53.71
N SER A 329 -36.02 3.64 -54.80
CA SER A 329 -37.15 4.46 -55.25
C SER A 329 -38.30 3.56 -55.73
N ARG A 330 -38.00 2.50 -56.49
CA ARG A 330 -38.99 1.48 -56.88
C ARG A 330 -39.56 0.72 -55.68
N PHE A 331 -38.73 0.35 -54.70
CA PHE A 331 -39.21 -0.29 -53.46
C PHE A 331 -40.13 0.61 -52.63
N MET A 332 -39.94 1.93 -52.69
CA MET A 332 -40.83 2.89 -52.03
C MET A 332 -42.16 3.06 -52.78
N GLU A 333 -42.13 3.01 -54.13
CA GLU A 333 -43.35 3.03 -54.96
C GLU A 333 -44.18 1.74 -54.79
N GLU A 334 -43.53 0.58 -54.69
CA GLU A 334 -44.17 -0.72 -54.50
C GLU A 334 -44.55 -1.01 -53.02
N GLY A 335 -44.23 -0.10 -52.09
CA GLY A 335 -44.56 -0.23 -50.66
C GLY A 335 -43.75 -1.27 -49.89
N ILE A 336 -42.74 -1.86 -50.52
CA ILE A 336 -41.84 -2.90 -49.96
C ILE A 336 -40.92 -2.29 -48.90
N VAL A 337 -40.54 -1.02 -49.07
CA VAL A 337 -39.70 -0.27 -48.14
C VAL A 337 -40.42 1.02 -47.77
N SER A 338 -40.39 1.39 -46.49
CA SER A 338 -40.86 2.72 -46.05
C SER A 338 -39.75 3.52 -45.38
N LYS A 339 -39.86 4.84 -45.47
CA LYS A 339 -38.92 5.77 -44.86
C LYS A 339 -39.50 6.31 -43.55
N LYS A 340 -38.85 5.99 -42.44
CA LYS A 340 -39.21 6.53 -41.11
C LYS A 340 -38.91 8.04 -41.03
N PRO A 341 -39.54 8.76 -40.09
CA PRO A 341 -39.26 10.18 -39.82
C PRO A 341 -37.78 10.50 -39.57
N ASN A 342 -37.01 9.54 -39.06
CA ASN A 342 -35.55 9.65 -38.82
C ASN A 342 -34.69 9.35 -40.07
N ASN A 343 -35.25 9.41 -41.29
CA ASN A 343 -34.57 9.09 -42.56
C ASN A 343 -33.99 7.66 -42.65
N HIS A 344 -34.51 6.71 -41.87
CA HIS A 344 -34.12 5.29 -41.96
C HIS A 344 -35.12 4.50 -42.77
N TYR A 345 -34.62 3.58 -43.60
CA TYR A 345 -35.44 2.67 -44.39
C TYR A 345 -35.83 1.45 -43.56
N GLN A 346 -37.08 1.05 -43.63
CA GLN A 346 -37.60 -0.17 -43.02
C GLN A 346 -38.15 -1.07 -44.13
N TRP A 347 -37.68 -2.32 -44.14
CA TRP A 347 -38.21 -3.38 -44.99
C TRP A 347 -39.54 -3.89 -44.40
N HIS A 348 -40.59 -3.94 -45.22
CA HIS A 348 -41.92 -4.45 -44.83
C HIS A 348 -42.25 -5.81 -45.47
N GLY A 349 -41.35 -6.35 -46.30
CA GLY A 349 -41.60 -7.56 -47.09
C GLY A 349 -42.23 -7.24 -48.44
N VAL A 350 -42.20 -8.21 -49.36
CA VAL A 350 -42.93 -8.12 -50.62
C VAL A 350 -44.42 -8.28 -50.28
N PRO A 351 -45.30 -7.33 -50.67
CA PRO A 351 -46.73 -7.53 -50.48
C PRO A 351 -47.19 -8.72 -51.31
N ASP A 352 -47.83 -9.71 -50.66
CA ASP A 352 -48.49 -10.81 -51.37
C ASP A 352 -49.59 -10.22 -52.26
N THR A 353 -49.30 -10.09 -53.55
CA THR A 353 -50.34 -9.88 -54.56
C THR A 353 -51.12 -11.18 -54.70
N ALA A 354 -52.09 -11.39 -53.80
CA ALA A 354 -53.23 -12.25 -54.08
C ALA A 354 -54.17 -11.48 -55.02
N GLU A 355 -54.16 -11.91 -56.29
CA GLU A 355 -55.21 -11.88 -57.32
C GLU A 355 -56.35 -10.85 -57.21
N ALA A 356 -56.54 -10.11 -58.33
CA ALA A 356 -57.82 -9.60 -58.87
C ALA A 356 -58.71 -8.68 -58.00
#